data_AF-A0A1M6W9Z2-F1
#
_entry.id   AF-A0A1M6W9Z2-F1
#
_cell.length_a   1.000
_cell.length_b   1.000
_cell.length_c   1.000
_cell.angle_alpha   90.00
_cell.angle_beta   90.00
_cell.angle_gamma   90.00
#
_symmetry.space_group_name_H-M   'P 1'
#
loop_
_entity.id
_entity.type
_entity.pdbx_description
1 polymer ?
#
loop_
_entity_poly.entity_id
_entity_poly.type
_entity_poly.pdbx_seq_one_letter_code
_entity_poly.pdbx_strand_id
1 'polypeptide(L)' 'MSFTKLGRIIAFVIVIYGLLGIAFGIGIAFLAGDMETNQILARRYLGSVTSGESINEGVYAGAALSL' A
#
# COMPACT_ATOMS: atom_id res chain seq x y z
N MET A 1 6.54 -22.34 20.38
CA MET A 1 7.28 -22.13 19.10
C MET A 1 6.37 -22.05 17.87
N SER A 2 5.09 -22.44 17.95
CA SER A 2 4.13 -22.37 16.83
C SER A 2 3.57 -20.96 16.60
N PHE A 3 3.24 -20.24 17.69
CA PHE A 3 2.74 -18.86 17.62
C PHE A 3 3.75 -17.89 16.98
N THR A 4 5.05 -18.05 17.24
CA THR A 4 6.11 -17.24 16.64
C THR A 4 6.24 -17.47 15.13
N LYS A 5 5.99 -18.70 14.66
CA LYS A 5 5.95 -19.01 13.22
C LYS A 5 4.72 -18.38 12.56
N LEU A 6 3.57 -18.42 13.21
CA LEU A 6 2.34 -17.80 12.71
C LEU A 6 2.46 -16.27 12.64
N GLY A 7 3.00 -15.64 13.70
CA GLY A 7 3.25 -14.20 13.71
C GLY A 7 4.21 -13.75 12.61
N ARG A 8 5.25 -14.55 12.30
CA ARG A 8 6.17 -14.25 11.19
C ARG A 8 5.47 -14.29 9.83
N ILE A 9 4.60 -15.26 9.60
CA ILE A 9 3.85 -15.36 8.34
C ILE A 9 2.91 -14.16 8.19
N ILE A 10 2.16 -13.82 9.24
CA ILE A 10 1.25 -12.67 9.22
C ILE A 10 2.02 -11.36 8.98
N ALA A 11 3.15 -11.17 9.65
CA ALA A 11 4.00 -10.01 9.42
C ALA A 11 4.48 -9.93 7.95
N PHE A 12 4.90 -11.06 7.37
CA PHE A 12 5.34 -11.10 5.98
C PHE A 12 4.20 -10.76 4.99
N VAL A 13 3.00 -11.26 5.27
CA VAL A 13 1.80 -10.97 4.48
C VAL A 13 1.47 -9.47 4.54
N ILE A 14 1.50 -8.86 5.73
CA ILE A 14 1.26 -7.43 5.91
C ILE A 14 2.29 -6.60 5.13
N VAL A 15 3.58 -6.96 5.22
CA VAL A 15 4.65 -6.26 4.49
C VAL A 15 4.46 -6.37 2.97
N ILE A 16 4.12 -7.56 2.46
CA ILE A 16 3.86 -7.75 1.02
C ILE A 16 2.68 -6.88 0.57
N TYR A 17 1.56 -6.87 1.30
CA TYR A 17 0.41 -6.05 0.94
C TYR A 17 0.72 -4.55 1.00
N GLY A 18 1.49 -4.09 1.98
CA GLY A 18 1.97 -2.71 2.05
C GLY A 18 2.84 -2.33 0.84
N LEU A 19 3.80 -3.20 0.47
CA LEU A 19 4.65 -2.99 -0.71
C LEU A 19 3.85 -2.95 -2.01
N LEU A 20 2.85 -3.83 -2.17
CA LEU A 20 1.96 -3.82 -3.33
C LEU A 20 1.16 -2.52 -3.39
N GLY A 21 0.64 -2.03 -2.26
CA GLY A 21 -0.06 -0.74 -2.19
C GLY A 21 0.82 0.43 -2.65
N ILE A 22 2.07 0.49 -2.19
CA ILE A 22 3.04 1.51 -2.63
C ILE A 22 3.32 1.38 -4.13
N ALA A 23 3.54 0.17 -4.64
CA ALA A 23 3.82 -0.06 -6.06
C ALA A 23 2.65 0.37 -6.97
N PHE A 24 1.41 0.05 -6.59
CA PHE A 24 0.21 0.52 -7.30
C PHE A 24 0.03 2.04 -7.17
N GLY A 25 0.29 2.62 -6.00
CA GLY A 25 0.26 4.06 -5.78
C GLY A 25 1.19 4.82 -6.70
N ILE A 26 2.44 4.35 -6.79
CA ILE A 26 3.46 4.89 -7.70
C ILE A 26 3.01 4.69 -9.15
N GLY A 27 2.59 3.47 -9.52
CA GLY A 27 2.12 3.17 -10.87
C GLY A 27 1.01 4.11 -11.33
N ILE A 28 -0.02 4.30 -10.49
CA ILE A 28 -1.15 5.19 -10.78
C ILE A 28 -0.70 6.66 -10.85
N ALA A 29 0.23 7.09 -10.00
CA ALA A 29 0.76 8.44 -10.03
C ALA A 29 1.46 8.77 -11.37
N PHE A 30 2.10 7.79 -12.02
CA PHE A 30 2.79 7.98 -13.29
C PHE A 30 1.92 7.66 -14.53
N LEU A 31 0.91 6.79 -14.40
CA LEU A 31 0.01 6.40 -15.49
C LEU A 31 -1.23 7.30 -15.62
N ALA A 32 -1.68 7.92 -14.53
CA ALA A 32 -2.81 8.84 -14.59
C ALA A 32 -2.37 10.16 -15.25
N GLY A 33 -2.88 10.42 -16.46
CA GLY A 33 -2.60 11.67 -17.19
C GLY A 33 -3.28 12.91 -16.62
N ASP A 34 -4.21 12.72 -15.68
CA ASP A 34 -5.00 13.76 -15.03
C ASP A 34 -5.49 13.29 -13.65
N MET A 35 -5.98 14.24 -12.84
CA MET A 35 -6.40 13.97 -11.46
C MET A 35 -7.68 13.12 -11.37
N GLU A 36 -8.59 13.22 -12.34
CA GLU A 36 -9.82 12.43 -12.35
C GLU A 36 -9.50 10.94 -12.59
N THR A 37 -8.64 10.66 -13.55
CA THR A 37 -8.14 9.30 -13.82
C THR A 37 -7.40 8.73 -12.60
N ASN A 38 -6.60 9.56 -11.90
CA ASN A 38 -5.91 9.14 -10.67
C ASN A 38 -6.92 8.70 -9.60
N GLN A 39 -7.95 9.49 -9.34
CA GLN A 39 -8.96 9.19 -8.32
C GLN A 39 -9.73 7.91 -8.65
N ILE A 40 -10.07 7.68 -9.92
CA ILE A 40 -10.77 6.46 -10.34
C ILE A 40 -9.88 5.22 -10.13
N LEU A 41 -8.63 5.29 -10.58
CA LEU A 41 -7.69 4.18 -10.43
C LEU A 41 -7.31 3.93 -8.97
N ALA A 42 -7.09 4.99 -8.19
CA ALA A 42 -6.80 4.91 -6.76
C ALA A 42 -7.96 4.27 -5.99
N ARG A 43 -9.21 4.66 -6.26
CA ARG A 43 -10.36 4.01 -5.63
C ARG A 43 -10.46 2.54 -5.99
N ARG A 44 -10.16 2.18 -7.23
CA ARG A 44 -10.31 0.80 -7.74
C ARG A 44 -9.22 -0.15 -7.24
N TYR A 45 -7.98 0.32 -7.16
CA TYR A 45 -6.82 -0.54 -6.88
C TYR A 45 -6.19 -0.30 -5.50
N LEU A 46 -6.43 0.87 -4.90
CA LEU A 46 -5.84 1.26 -3.62
C LEU A 46 -6.89 1.49 -2.53
N GLY A 47 -8.18 1.54 -2.89
CA GLY A 47 -9.26 1.82 -1.93
C GLY A 47 -9.20 3.23 -1.31
N SER A 48 -8.44 4.15 -1.90
CA SER A 48 -8.20 5.51 -1.39
C SER A 48 -8.77 6.57 -2.32
N VAL A 49 -8.86 7.82 -1.84
CA VAL A 49 -9.36 8.94 -2.65
C VAL A 49 -8.35 9.33 -3.71
N THR A 50 -7.04 9.27 -3.39
CA THR A 50 -5.94 9.57 -4.32
C THR A 50 -4.77 8.61 -4.11
N SER A 51 -3.96 8.40 -5.16
CA SER A 51 -2.79 7.53 -5.05
C SER A 51 -1.76 8.05 -4.02
N GLY A 52 -1.68 9.37 -3.82
CA GLY A 52 -0.78 9.99 -2.84
C GLY A 52 -1.14 9.67 -1.39
N GLU A 53 -2.43 9.67 -1.06
CA GLU A 53 -2.92 9.28 0.26
C GLU A 53 -2.59 7.82 0.58
N SER A 54 -2.78 6.92 -0.39
CA SER A 54 -2.44 5.51 -0.23
C SER A 54 -0.93 5.25 -0.09
N ILE A 55 -0.08 5.98 -0.84
CA ILE A 55 1.37 5.89 -0.66
C ILE A 55 1.75 6.33 0.76
N ASN A 56 1.18 7.44 1.23
CA ASN A 56 1.46 7.97 2.57
C ASN A 56 1.11 6.95 3.66
N GLU A 57 -0.10 6.37 3.62
CA GLU A 57 -0.53 5.33 4.56
C GLU A 57 0.35 4.07 4.48
N GLY A 58 0.70 3.61 3.27
CA GLY A 58 1.57 2.45 3.07
C GLY A 58 2.98 2.65 3.65
N VAL A 59 3.55 3.86 3.50
CA VAL A 59 4.86 4.22 4.06
C VAL A 59 4.81 4.28 5.58
N TYR A 60 3.75 4.87 6.17
CA TYR A 60 3.59 4.89 7.62
C TYR A 60 3.38 3.49 8.21
N ALA A 61 2.60 2.63 7.56
CA ALA A 61 2.45 1.23 7.98
C ALA A 61 3.78 0.46 7.92
N GLY A 62 4.59 0.70 6.88
CA GLY A 62 5.93 0.12 6.75
C GLY A 62 6.93 0.64 7.80
N ALA A 63 6.91 1.95 8.09
CA ALA A 63 7.77 2.58 9.09
C ALA A 63 7.39 2.20 10.53
N ALA A 64 6.10 2.07 10.83
CA ALA A 64 5.61 1.62 12.13
C ALA A 64 6.00 0.17 12.47
N LEU A 65 6.29 -0.66 11.45
CA LEU A 65 6.80 -2.02 11.60
C LEU A 65 8.33 -2.08 11.86
N SER A 66 9.03 -0.94 11.81
CA SER A 66 10.49 -0.84 11.97
C SER A 66 10.98 -0.18 13.27
N LEU A 67 10.06 0.12 14.19
CA LEU A 67 10.30 0.61 15.56
C LEU A 67 9.79 -0.42 16.58
#